data_AF-A0A3L8PP76-F1
#
_entry.id   AF-A0A3L8PP76-F1
#
_cell.length_a   1.000
_cell.length_b   1.000
_cell.length_c   1.000
_cell.angle_alpha   90.00
_cell.angle_beta   90.00
_cell.angle_gamma   90.00
#
_symmetry.space_group_name_H-M   'P 1'
#
loop_
_entity.id
_entity.type
_entity.pdbx_description
1 polymer ?
#
loop_
_entity_poly.entity_id
_entity_poly.type
_entity_poly.pdbx_seq_one_letter_code
_entity_poly.pdbx_strand_id
1 'polypeptide(L)'
;MSQDAQDYVDDIARRRGYVLEYHQRMAAADVDVLRAADGLVTAAYLEPRSLDRKTKELLFVLSLTVMRADPDHIASHIRVALEHGATAQEVLEAIEIALPEAGVVAFQHGFAVWAEVTGAPRVEPSEGVRR
;
A
#
# COMPACT_ATOMS: atom_id res chain seq x y z
N MET A 1 -23.27 -19.07 15.80
CA MET A 1 -22.87 -17.75 15.26
C MET A 1 -23.98 -16.76 15.55
N SER A 2 -23.66 -15.51 15.85
CA SER A 2 -24.66 -14.45 16.01
C SER A 2 -25.34 -14.16 14.67
N GLN A 3 -26.66 -13.91 14.68
CA GLN A 3 -27.38 -13.45 13.48
C GLN A 3 -26.76 -12.18 12.91
N ASP A 4 -26.30 -11.29 13.79
CA ASP A 4 -25.65 -10.02 13.44
C ASP A 4 -24.37 -10.20 12.61
N ALA A 5 -23.57 -11.23 12.94
CA ALA A 5 -22.36 -11.56 12.21
C ALA A 5 -22.66 -12.08 10.80
N GLN A 6 -23.70 -12.92 10.67
CA GLN A 6 -24.14 -13.45 9.38
C GLN A 6 -24.69 -12.33 8.49
N ASP A 7 -25.57 -11.50 9.03
CA ASP A 7 -26.18 -10.39 8.31
C ASP A 7 -25.12 -9.42 7.77
N TYR A 8 -24.06 -9.18 8.54
CA TYR A 8 -22.97 -8.31 8.14
C TYR A 8 -22.09 -8.91 7.02
N VAL A 9 -21.80 -10.21 7.08
CA VAL A 9 -21.06 -10.89 6.00
C VAL A 9 -21.87 -10.88 4.69
N ASP A 10 -23.17 -11.15 4.77
CA ASP A 10 -24.06 -11.10 3.61
C ASP A 10 -24.13 -9.69 3.01
N ASP A 11 -24.07 -8.65 3.85
CA ASP A 11 -24.00 -7.27 3.40
C ASP A 11 -22.71 -6.95 2.65
N ILE A 12 -21.55 -7.39 3.14
CA ILE A 12 -20.27 -7.26 2.41
C ILE A 12 -20.38 -7.92 1.03
N ALA A 13 -20.94 -9.14 0.96
CA ALA A 13 -21.14 -9.85 -0.30
C ALA A 13 -21.98 -9.05 -1.29
N ARG A 14 -23.10 -8.49 -0.83
CA ARG A 14 -24.00 -7.67 -1.65
C ARG A 14 -23.34 -6.39 -2.16
N ARG A 15 -22.58 -5.69 -1.30
CA ARG A 15 -21.92 -4.41 -1.65
C ARG A 15 -20.73 -4.58 -2.59
N ARG A 16 -19.95 -5.66 -2.43
CA ARG A 16 -18.64 -5.83 -3.09
C ARG A 16 -18.62 -6.91 -4.17
N GLY A 17 -19.60 -7.80 -4.20
CA GLY A 17 -19.63 -8.97 -5.08
C GLY A 17 -18.70 -10.11 -4.64
N TYR A 18 -18.00 -9.96 -3.51
CA TYR A 18 -17.13 -10.98 -2.94
C TYR A 18 -17.05 -10.85 -1.41
N VAL A 19 -16.67 -11.94 -0.76
CA VAL A 19 -16.30 -11.97 0.66
C VAL A 19 -15.03 -12.79 0.79
N LEU A 20 -13.95 -12.16 1.27
CA LEU A 20 -12.72 -12.89 1.59
C LEU A 20 -12.89 -13.70 2.87
N GLU A 21 -12.20 -14.83 2.96
CA GLU A 21 -12.26 -15.75 4.11
C GLU A 21 -12.01 -15.05 5.45
N TYR A 22 -11.10 -14.07 5.48
CA TYR A 22 -10.82 -13.34 6.72
C TYR A 22 -12.04 -12.56 7.23
N HIS A 23 -12.91 -12.03 6.37
CA HIS A 23 -14.14 -11.35 6.81
C HIS A 23 -15.08 -12.36 7.49
N GLN A 24 -15.19 -13.58 6.96
CA GLN A 24 -16.05 -14.63 7.52
C GLN A 24 -15.55 -15.02 8.91
N ARG A 25 -14.23 -15.25 9.05
CA ARG A 25 -13.60 -15.60 10.32
C ARG A 25 -13.68 -14.46 11.34
N MET A 26 -13.43 -13.22 10.91
CA MET A 26 -13.53 -12.04 11.78
C MET A 26 -14.96 -11.79 12.21
N ALA A 27 -15.97 -11.91 11.34
CA ALA A 27 -17.36 -11.73 11.74
C ALA A 27 -17.77 -12.75 12.82
N ALA A 28 -17.32 -13.99 12.69
CA ALA A 28 -17.59 -15.03 13.69
C ALA A 28 -16.85 -14.79 15.03
N ALA A 29 -15.66 -14.18 15.00
CA ALA A 29 -14.82 -13.96 16.17
C ALA A 29 -15.06 -12.61 16.87
N ASP A 30 -15.17 -11.53 16.11
CA ASP A 30 -15.31 -10.13 16.55
C ASP A 30 -15.86 -9.26 15.41
N VAL A 31 -17.19 -9.20 15.31
CA VAL A 31 -17.90 -8.45 14.25
C VAL A 31 -17.73 -6.92 14.39
N ASP A 32 -17.52 -6.41 15.60
CA ASP A 32 -17.40 -4.97 15.82
C ASP A 32 -16.05 -4.44 15.34
N VAL A 33 -14.97 -5.19 15.58
CA VAL A 33 -13.66 -4.88 14.97
C VAL A 33 -13.71 -5.02 13.46
N LEU A 34 -14.39 -6.05 12.92
CA LEU A 34 -14.57 -6.20 11.48
C LEU A 34 -15.26 -4.96 10.87
N ARG A 35 -16.34 -4.47 11.49
CA ARG A 35 -17.05 -3.27 11.05
C ARG A 35 -16.16 -2.03 11.02
N ALA A 36 -15.36 -1.83 12.07
CA ALA A 36 -14.45 -0.70 12.15
C ALA A 36 -13.36 -0.78 11.04
N ALA A 37 -12.78 -1.97 10.83
CA ALA A 37 -11.80 -2.19 9.77
C ALA A 37 -12.41 -2.00 8.37
N ASP A 38 -13.62 -2.52 8.14
CA ASP A 38 -14.35 -2.38 6.88
C ASP A 38 -14.66 -0.90 6.56
N GLY A 39 -15.04 -0.14 7.59
CA GLY A 39 -15.28 1.30 7.48
C GLY A 39 -14.02 2.06 7.07
N LEU A 40 -12.87 1.72 7.66
CA LEU A 40 -11.59 2.33 7.28
C LEU A 40 -11.22 2.01 5.82
N VAL A 41 -11.29 0.74 5.42
CA VAL A 41 -11.01 0.32 4.04
C VAL A 41 -11.96 1.02 3.07
N THR A 42 -13.24 1.15 3.43
CA THR A 42 -14.22 1.84 2.60
C THR A 42 -13.85 3.31 2.42
N ALA A 43 -13.61 4.05 3.52
CA ALA A 43 -13.32 5.48 3.47
C ALA A 43 -11.94 5.83 2.86
N ALA A 44 -10.93 4.95 3.02
CA ALA A 44 -9.58 5.20 2.50
C ALA A 44 -9.42 4.71 1.06
N TYR A 45 -9.91 3.50 0.76
CA TYR A 45 -9.63 2.81 -0.50
C TYR A 45 -10.84 2.80 -1.45
N LEU A 46 -12.00 2.29 -1.02
CA LEU A 46 -13.11 2.02 -1.95
C LEU A 46 -13.88 3.28 -2.37
N GLU A 47 -14.11 4.24 -1.47
CA GLU A 47 -14.87 5.44 -1.78
C GLU A 47 -14.07 6.42 -2.64
N PRO A 48 -14.67 6.99 -3.70
CA PRO A 48 -14.07 8.09 -4.43
C PRO A 48 -13.98 9.31 -3.50
N ARG A 49 -12.77 9.84 -3.33
CA ARG A 49 -12.51 11.06 -2.57
C ARG A 49 -11.66 11.97 -3.46
N SER A 50 -10.68 12.67 -2.89
CA SER A 50 -9.78 13.54 -3.66
C SER A 50 -8.84 12.76 -4.59
N LEU A 51 -8.51 11.51 -4.26
CA LEU A 51 -7.72 10.63 -5.14
C LEU A 51 -8.66 9.74 -5.94
N ASP A 52 -8.45 9.70 -7.25
CA ASP A 52 -9.17 8.80 -8.15
C ASP A 52 -8.71 7.34 -7.97
N ARG A 53 -9.46 6.41 -8.57
CA ARG A 53 -9.16 4.99 -8.43
C ARG A 53 -7.80 4.63 -9.02
N LYS A 54 -7.46 5.17 -10.20
CA LYS A 54 -6.17 4.97 -10.86
C LYS A 54 -5.01 5.31 -9.92
N THR A 55 -5.04 6.50 -9.33
CA THR A 55 -3.99 6.98 -8.41
C THR A 55 -3.89 6.09 -7.18
N LYS A 56 -5.02 5.70 -6.58
CA LYS A 56 -5.01 4.78 -5.44
C LYS A 56 -4.36 3.45 -5.79
N GLU A 57 -4.69 2.85 -6.93
CA GLU A 57 -4.10 1.57 -7.34
C GLU A 57 -2.60 1.69 -7.58
N LEU A 58 -2.11 2.77 -8.19
CA LEU A 58 -0.65 3.00 -8.35
C LEU A 58 0.07 3.11 -6.99
N LEU A 59 -0.55 3.77 -6.00
CA LEU A 59 -0.01 3.81 -4.63
C LEU A 59 0.00 2.43 -3.97
N PHE A 60 -1.04 1.62 -4.17
CA PHE A 60 -1.08 0.23 -3.70
C PHE A 60 0.02 -0.61 -4.35
N VAL A 61 0.23 -0.50 -5.67
CA VAL A 61 1.30 -1.20 -6.37
C VAL A 61 2.67 -0.83 -5.81
N LEU A 62 2.96 0.46 -5.61
CA LEU A 62 4.20 0.92 -4.99
C LEU A 62 4.36 0.35 -3.57
N SER A 63 3.35 0.50 -2.72
CA SER A 63 3.40 0.02 -1.33
C SER A 63 3.61 -1.49 -1.23
N LEU A 64 2.87 -2.27 -2.01
CA LEU A 64 3.00 -3.73 -2.04
C LEU A 64 4.36 -4.18 -2.59
N THR A 65 4.90 -3.43 -3.56
CA THR A 65 6.26 -3.66 -4.08
C THR A 65 7.30 -3.46 -2.99
N VAL A 66 7.24 -2.34 -2.25
CA VAL A 66 8.17 -2.04 -1.14
C VAL A 66 8.08 -3.10 -0.05
N MET A 67 6.88 -3.57 0.28
CA MET A 67 6.67 -4.62 1.29
C MET A 67 7.05 -6.04 0.81
N ARG A 68 7.36 -6.20 -0.49
CA ARG A 68 7.56 -7.52 -1.12
C ARG A 68 6.37 -8.45 -0.89
N ALA A 69 5.17 -7.92 -1.10
CA ALA A 69 3.94 -8.65 -0.94
C ALA A 69 3.85 -9.84 -1.92
N ASP A 70 2.86 -10.70 -1.67
CA ASP A 70 2.57 -11.83 -2.55
C ASP A 70 2.37 -11.38 -4.02
N PRO A 71 2.98 -12.08 -5.00
CA PRO A 71 2.89 -11.69 -6.41
C PRO A 71 1.45 -11.61 -6.94
N ASP A 72 0.53 -12.47 -6.49
CA ASP A 72 -0.86 -12.45 -6.97
C ASP A 72 -1.60 -11.23 -6.43
N HIS A 73 -1.26 -10.78 -5.22
CA HIS A 73 -1.80 -9.55 -4.64
C HIS A 73 -1.31 -8.30 -5.38
N ILE A 74 -0.02 -8.25 -5.72
CA ILE A 74 0.51 -7.17 -6.57
C ILE A 74 -0.18 -7.20 -7.94
N ALA A 75 -0.30 -8.38 -8.55
CA ALA A 75 -0.91 -8.55 -9.85
C ALA A 75 -2.39 -8.13 -9.86
N SER A 76 -3.16 -8.37 -8.80
CA SER A 76 -4.55 -7.93 -8.73
C SER A 76 -4.66 -6.40 -8.78
N HIS A 77 -3.81 -5.68 -8.03
CA HIS A 77 -3.82 -4.21 -8.03
C HIS A 77 -3.35 -3.63 -9.38
N ILE A 78 -2.37 -4.26 -10.03
CA ILE A 78 -1.97 -3.86 -11.40
C ILE A 78 -3.14 -4.00 -12.37
N ARG A 79 -3.88 -5.11 -12.35
CA ARG A 79 -5.04 -5.31 -13.25
C ARG A 79 -6.11 -4.24 -13.02
N VAL A 80 -6.45 -3.96 -11.76
CA VAL A 80 -7.44 -2.93 -11.43
C VAL A 80 -6.95 -1.53 -11.84
N ALA A 81 -5.66 -1.22 -11.70
CA ALA A 81 -5.09 0.05 -12.19
C ALA A 81 -5.31 0.20 -13.70
N LEU A 82 -4.99 -0.85 -14.47
CA LEU A 82 -5.17 -0.87 -15.93
C LEU A 82 -6.64 -0.74 -16.32
N GLU A 83 -7.55 -1.42 -15.63
CA GLU A 83 -9.01 -1.28 -15.81
C GLU A 83 -9.51 0.15 -15.58
N HIS A 84 -8.82 0.91 -14.72
CA HIS A 84 -9.12 2.32 -14.43
C HIS A 84 -8.25 3.30 -15.22
N GLY A 85 -7.67 2.84 -16.34
CA GLY A 85 -7.00 3.69 -17.31
C GLY A 85 -5.53 3.99 -17.02
N ALA A 86 -4.89 3.26 -16.10
CA ALA A 86 -3.44 3.25 -16.03
C ALA A 86 -2.84 2.60 -17.28
N THR A 87 -1.68 3.08 -17.68
CA THR A 87 -0.83 2.44 -18.68
C THR A 87 0.17 1.50 -18.02
N ALA A 88 0.68 0.52 -18.77
CA ALA A 88 1.77 -0.32 -18.30
C ALA A 88 3.02 0.51 -17.91
N GLN A 89 3.24 1.64 -18.58
CA GLN A 89 4.33 2.57 -18.28
C GLN A 89 4.12 3.28 -16.94
N GLU A 90 2.92 3.79 -16.65
CA GLU A 90 2.62 4.41 -15.34
C GLU A 90 2.79 3.41 -14.18
N VAL A 91 2.43 2.14 -14.40
CA VAL A 91 2.66 1.07 -13.42
C VAL A 91 4.16 0.84 -13.19
N LEU A 92 4.95 0.78 -14.27
CA LEU A 92 6.40 0.65 -14.17
C LEU A 92 7.03 1.84 -13.43
N GLU A 93 6.65 3.06 -13.76
CA GLU A 93 7.14 4.29 -13.11
C GLU A 93 6.78 4.30 -11.60
N ALA A 94 5.60 3.81 -11.22
CA ALA A 94 5.25 3.62 -9.82
C ALA A 94 6.15 2.61 -9.11
N ILE A 95 6.53 1.51 -9.78
CA ILE A 95 7.46 0.50 -9.24
C ILE A 95 8.88 1.07 -9.13
N GLU A 96 9.33 1.86 -10.11
CA GLU A 96 10.67 2.48 -10.11
C GLU A 96 10.89 3.38 -8.89
N ILE A 97 9.84 4.04 -8.38
CA ILE A 97 9.88 4.86 -7.16
C ILE A 97 10.26 4.02 -5.91
N ALA A 98 10.07 2.71 -5.91
CA ALA A 98 10.51 1.86 -4.80
C ALA A 98 12.03 1.87 -4.61
N LEU A 99 12.82 2.12 -5.67
CA LEU A 99 14.28 2.21 -5.57
C LEU A 99 14.76 3.39 -4.70
N PRO A 100 14.38 4.65 -4.97
CA PRO A 100 14.75 5.76 -4.10
C PRO A 100 14.07 5.67 -2.73
N GLU A 101 12.81 5.25 -2.64
CA GLU A 101 12.09 5.27 -1.36
C GLU A 101 12.57 4.17 -0.41
N ALA A 102 12.66 2.92 -0.86
CA ALA A 102 13.08 1.82 0.01
C ALA A 102 14.58 1.53 -0.11
N GLY A 103 15.14 1.62 -1.31
CA GLY A 103 16.55 1.28 -1.58
C GLY A 103 17.55 2.32 -1.07
N VAL A 104 17.34 3.60 -1.40
CA VAL A 104 18.25 4.67 -0.94
C VAL A 104 18.14 4.87 0.56
N VAL A 105 16.94 4.77 1.14
CA VAL A 105 16.77 4.84 2.61
C VAL A 105 17.52 3.71 3.30
N ALA A 106 17.41 2.47 2.81
CA ALA A 106 18.17 1.34 3.36
C ALA A 106 19.69 1.56 3.24
N PHE A 107 20.15 2.06 2.09
CA PHE A 107 21.55 2.40 1.87
C PHE A 107 22.03 3.48 2.84
N GLN A 108 21.30 4.59 2.94
CA GLN A 108 21.64 5.72 3.82
C GLN A 108 21.69 5.30 5.28
N HIS A 109 20.79 4.42 5.71
CA HIS A 109 20.79 3.88 7.06
C HIS A 109 22.09 3.10 7.36
N GLY A 110 22.47 2.16 6.49
CA GLY A 110 23.72 1.41 6.64
C GLY A 110 24.96 2.30 6.53
N PHE A 111 24.94 3.27 5.60
CA PHE A 111 26.03 4.23 5.42
C PHE A 111 26.23 5.10 6.67
N ALA A 112 25.15 5.59 7.28
CA ALA A 112 25.23 6.40 8.50
C ALA A 112 25.88 5.64 9.65
N VAL A 113 25.46 4.38 9.87
CA VAL A 113 26.06 3.50 10.89
C VAL A 113 27.53 3.24 10.60
N TRP A 114 27.89 2.96 9.35
CA TRP A 114 29.29 2.78 8.95
C TRP A 114 30.14 4.02 9.22
N ALA A 115 29.64 5.20 8.84
CA ALA A 115 30.35 6.45 9.02
C ALA A 115 30.60 6.75 10.51
N GLU A 116 29.61 6.48 11.37
CA GLU A 116 29.71 6.62 12.82
C GLU A 116 30.76 5.67 13.40
N VAL A 117 30.69 4.38 13.09
CA VAL A 117 31.60 3.35 13.63
C VAL A 117 33.06 3.57 13.18
N THR A 118 33.25 4.08 11.96
CA THR A 118 34.59 4.25 11.37
C THR A 118 35.18 5.64 11.55
N GLY A 119 34.38 6.62 11.99
CA GLY A 119 34.78 8.02 12.01
C GLY A 119 35.07 8.58 10.62
N ALA A 120 34.31 8.16 9.60
CA ALA A 120 34.56 8.53 8.22
C ALA A 120 34.58 10.06 8.02
N PRO A 121 35.58 10.62 7.30
CA PRO A 121 35.68 12.05 7.11
C PRO A 121 34.57 12.57 6.18
N ARG A 122 34.11 13.81 6.44
CA ARG A 122 33.15 14.53 5.61
C ARG A 122 33.82 15.71 4.91
N VAL A 123 33.39 15.99 3.69
CA VAL A 123 33.76 17.19 2.92
C VAL A 123 32.53 18.06 2.75
N GLU A 124 32.68 19.37 2.98
CA GLU A 124 31.61 20.34 2.76
C GLU A 124 31.68 20.96 1.35
N PRO A 125 30.53 21.34 0.75
CA PRO A 125 30.53 22.12 -0.47
C PRO A 125 31.29 23.44 -0.30
N SER A 126 32.04 23.85 -1.32
CA SER A 126 32.72 25.15 -1.35
C SER A 126 31.74 26.32 -1.20
N GLU A 127 32.21 27.42 -0.60
CA GLU A 127 31.45 28.67 -0.51
C GLU A 127 30.97 29.16 -1.89
N GLY A 128 29.71 29.60 -1.98
CA GLY A 128 29.12 30.15 -3.21
C GLY A 128 28.56 29.13 -4.23
N VAL A 129 28.67 27.82 -3.99
CA VAL A 129 28.15 26.78 -4.91
C VAL A 129 26.65 26.47 -4.73
N ARG A 130 26.09 26.78 -3.55
CA ARG A 130 24.67 26.55 -3.29
C ARG A 130 23.84 27.61 -4.04
N ARG A 131 22.98 27.16 -4.95
CA ARG A 131 21.98 27.99 -5.65
C ARG A 131 20.76 28.23 -4.78
#